data_AF-W2SFR4-F1
#
_entry.id   AF-W2SFR4-F1
#
_cell.length_a   1.000
_cell.length_b   1.000
_cell.length_c   1.000
_cell.angle_alpha   90.00
_cell.angle_beta   90.00
_cell.angle_gamma   90.00
#
_symmetry.space_group_name_H-M   'P 1'
#
loop_
_entity.id
_entity.type
_entity.pdbx_description
1 polymer ?
#
loop_
_entity_poly.entity_id
_entity_poly.type
_entity_poly.pdbx_seq_one_letter_code
_entity_poly.pdbx_strand_id
1 'polypeptide(L)' 'MELVSALFHRMQLFASAKVVDECETKQHDCDAKAMCRDEAVGFSCHCPFGFADISPNSTKPGRVCIQCEF' A
#
# COMPACT_ATOMS: atom_id res chain seq x y z
N MET A 1 32.03 13.88 21.15
CA MET A 1 30.89 14.34 20.33
C MET A 1 30.41 13.18 19.49
N GLU A 2 29.69 12.23 20.05
CA GLU A 2 29.00 11.18 19.26
C GLU A 2 27.56 11.09 19.77
N LEU A 3 26.92 12.26 19.87
CA LEU A 3 25.51 12.45 20.26
C LEU A 3 24.53 12.08 19.14
N VAL A 4 25.02 11.52 18.03
CA VAL A 4 24.22 11.21 16.83
C VAL A 4 23.79 9.74 16.74
N SER A 5 24.14 8.86 17.67
CA SER A 5 23.77 7.42 17.57
C SER A 5 22.61 6.99 18.49
N ALA A 6 22.34 7.72 19.58
CA ALA A 6 21.26 7.39 20.53
C ALA A 6 19.87 7.94 20.12
N LEU A 7 19.81 8.86 19.16
CA LEU A 7 18.55 9.36 18.58
C LEU A 7 18.14 8.61 17.30
N PHE A 8 19.08 7.94 16.64
CA PHE A 8 18.78 7.13 15.45
C PHE A 8 18.35 5.70 15.78
N HIS A 9 18.64 5.18 16.98
CA HIS A 9 18.17 3.85 17.42
C HIS A 9 16.80 3.84 18.11
N ARG A 10 16.17 4.99 18.36
CA ARG A 10 14.80 5.06 18.90
C ARG A 10 13.71 5.25 17.83
N MET A 11 14.10 5.31 16.56
CA MET A 11 13.19 5.20 15.41
C MET A 11 12.93 3.72 15.01
N GLN A 12 13.52 2.76 15.73
CA GLN A 12 13.28 1.32 15.54
C GLN A 12 12.51 0.67 16.70
N LEU A 13 11.72 1.46 17.45
CA LEU A 13 10.59 0.95 18.26
C LEU A 13 9.30 0.79 17.43
N PHE A 14 9.40 0.89 16.12
CA PHE A 14 8.43 0.35 15.18
C PHE A 14 9.07 -0.86 14.49
N ALA A 15 9.32 -1.93 15.25
CA ALA A 15 9.15 -3.22 14.60
C ALA A 15 7.73 -3.16 14.03
N SER A 16 7.63 -3.19 12.70
CA SER A 16 6.36 -3.21 11.97
C SER A 16 5.60 -4.46 12.41
N ALA A 17 4.93 -4.36 13.55
CA ALA A 17 3.82 -5.22 13.87
C ALA A 17 2.75 -4.76 12.89
N LYS A 18 2.75 -5.39 11.71
CA LYS A 18 1.68 -5.41 10.72
C LYS A 18 0.35 -5.25 11.47
N VAL A 19 -0.21 -4.04 11.49
CA VAL A 19 -1.19 -3.64 12.51
C VAL A 19 -2.54 -4.31 12.24
N VAL A 20 -2.90 -4.39 10.96
CA VAL A 20 -4.04 -5.11 10.40
C VAL A 20 -3.62 -5.52 8.99
N ASP A 21 -3.99 -6.71 8.54
CA ASP A 21 -3.87 -7.06 7.12
C ASP A 21 -5.17 -6.68 6.40
N GLU A 22 -5.21 -5.51 5.75
CA GLU A 22 -6.44 -5.06 5.09
C GLU A 22 -6.83 -5.97 3.90
N CYS A 23 -5.85 -6.63 3.26
CA CYS A 23 -6.06 -7.52 2.11
C CYS A 23 -6.71 -8.85 2.52
N GLU A 24 -6.30 -9.42 3.65
CA GLU A 24 -6.88 -10.62 4.25
C GLU A 24 -8.26 -10.33 4.85
N THR A 25 -8.38 -9.24 5.58
CA THR A 25 -9.62 -8.85 6.26
C THR A 25 -10.65 -8.17 5.35
N LYS A 26 -10.30 -7.92 4.08
CA LYS A 26 -11.13 -7.18 3.10
C LYS A 26 -11.50 -5.77 3.54
N GLN A 27 -10.67 -5.15 4.36
CA GLN A 27 -10.84 -3.77 4.85
C GLN A 27 -10.11 -2.78 3.93
N HIS A 28 -10.32 -2.90 2.62
CA HIS A 28 -9.69 -2.06 1.61
C HIS A 28 -10.71 -1.57 0.58
N ASP A 29 -10.38 -0.48 -0.12
CA ASP A 29 -11.19 0.10 -1.18
C ASP A 29 -10.63 -0.15 -2.60
N CYS A 30 -9.70 -1.11 -2.77
CA CYS A 30 -9.20 -1.51 -4.10
C CYS A 30 -10.34 -1.84 -5.09
N ASP A 31 -10.15 -1.58 -6.39
CA ASP A 31 -11.01 -2.12 -7.45
C ASP A 31 -11.06 -3.65 -7.33
N ALA A 32 -12.19 -4.27 -7.66
CA ALA A 32 -12.33 -5.73 -7.62
C ALA A 32 -11.32 -6.47 -8.53
N LYS A 33 -10.80 -5.79 -9.56
CA LYS A 33 -9.78 -6.28 -10.49
C LYS A 33 -8.36 -5.88 -10.10
N ALA A 34 -8.20 -5.04 -9.08
CA ALA A 34 -6.90 -4.63 -8.58
C ALA A 34 -6.30 -5.67 -7.63
N MET A 35 -4.97 -5.65 -7.53
CA MET A 35 -4.21 -6.39 -6.54
C MET A 35 -4.07 -5.54 -5.27
N CYS A 36 -4.42 -6.10 -4.13
CA CYS A 36 -4.16 -5.50 -2.81
C CYS A 36 -2.79 -5.95 -2.29
N ARG A 37 -2.00 -5.01 -1.78
CA ARG A 37 -0.76 -5.28 -1.07
C ARG A 37 -0.80 -4.63 0.30
N ASP A 38 -0.69 -5.46 1.32
CA ASP A 38 -0.56 -5.01 2.70
C ASP A 38 0.81 -4.35 2.91
N GLU A 39 0.83 -3.25 3.66
CA GLU A 39 2.04 -2.52 4.00
C GLU A 39 2.27 -2.53 5.52
N ALA A 40 3.46 -2.11 5.94
CA ALA A 40 3.75 -1.88 7.35
C ALA A 40 2.74 -0.95 8.04
N VAL A 41 2.16 -0.01 7.29
CA VAL A 41 1.12 0.93 7.71
C VAL A 41 0.11 1.08 6.56
N GLY A 42 -1.07 0.48 6.71
CA GLY A 42 -2.13 0.51 5.71
C GLY A 42 -1.88 -0.43 4.53
N PHE A 43 -2.47 -0.11 3.38
CA PHE A 43 -2.40 -0.95 2.17
C PHE A 43 -2.22 -0.11 0.90
N SER A 44 -1.71 -0.75 -0.14
CA SER A 44 -1.66 -0.23 -1.50
C SER A 44 -2.49 -1.09 -2.46
N CYS A 45 -3.00 -0.49 -3.52
CA CYS A 45 -3.69 -1.21 -4.59
C CYS A 45 -3.02 -0.92 -5.93
N HIS A 46 -2.98 -1.92 -6.80
CA HIS A 46 -2.38 -1.78 -8.12
C HIS A 46 -3.22 -2.51 -9.17
N CYS A 47 -3.39 -1.91 -10.35
CA CYS A 47 -3.99 -2.62 -11.47
C CYS A 47 -3.00 -3.66 -12.01
N PRO A 48 -3.44 -4.89 -12.31
CA PRO A 48 -2.57 -5.92 -12.86
C PRO A 48 -2.17 -5.60 -14.31
N PHE A 49 -1.22 -6.36 -14.84
CA PHE A 49 -0.84 -6.25 -16.25
C PHE A 49 -2.06 -6.42 -17.17
N GLY A 50 -2.12 -5.63 -18.24
CA GLY A 50 -3.29 -5.59 -19.13
C GLY A 50 -4.42 -4.67 -18.66
N PHE A 51 -4.25 -3.96 -17.53
CA PHE A 51 -5.21 -2.97 -17.04
C PHE A 51 -4.57 -1.57 -16.93
N ALA A 52 -5.31 -0.54 -17.33
CA ALA A 52 -4.99 0.84 -17.02
C ALA A 52 -5.70 1.29 -15.74
N ASP A 53 -4.96 2.03 -14.92
CA ASP A 53 -5.51 2.74 -13.77
C ASP A 53 -6.03 4.10 -14.21
N ILE A 54 -7.32 4.34 -14.03
CA ILE A 54 -7.98 5.62 -14.32
C ILE A 54 -8.55 6.26 -13.04
N SER A 55 -7.99 5.93 -11.89
CA SER A 55 -8.41 6.50 -10.59
C SER A 55 -8.28 8.03 -10.62
N PRO A 56 -9.31 8.79 -10.19
CA PRO A 56 -9.30 10.26 -10.26
C PRO A 56 -8.29 10.87 -9.28
N ASN A 57 -7.95 10.14 -8.21
CA ASN A 57 -6.99 10.57 -7.22
C ASN A 57 -5.66 9.83 -7.43
N SER A 58 -4.64 10.56 -7.87
CA SER A 58 -3.29 10.03 -8.09
C SER A 58 -2.62 9.48 -6.82
N THR A 59 -3.07 9.89 -5.63
CA THR A 59 -2.57 9.36 -4.35
C THR A 59 -3.24 8.04 -3.93
N LYS A 60 -4.29 7.61 -4.65
CA LYS A 60 -5.01 6.36 -4.41
C LYS A 60 -5.16 5.57 -5.71
N PRO A 61 -4.06 4.99 -6.22
CA PRO A 61 -4.09 4.16 -7.42
C PRO A 61 -4.85 2.84 -7.18
N GLY A 62 -5.21 2.14 -8.25
CA GLY A 62 -5.84 0.82 -8.21
C GLY A 62 -7.26 0.82 -7.67
N ARG A 63 -7.97 1.96 -7.72
CA ARG A 63 -9.40 2.09 -7.34
C ARG A 63 -10.32 1.98 -8.54
N VAL A 64 -9.81 2.25 -9.74
CA VAL A 64 -10.52 2.07 -11.00
C VAL A 64 -9.59 1.43 -12.03
N CYS A 65 -9.72 0.12 -12.24
CA CYS A 65 -8.94 -0.62 -13.22
C CYS A 65 -9.79 -0.97 -14.44
N ILE A 66 -9.36 -0.57 -15.63
CA ILE A 66 -10.03 -0.90 -16.91
C ILE A 66 -9.09 -1.76 -17.75
N GLN A 67 -9.60 -2.87 -18.28
CA GLN A 67 -8.83 -3.74 -19.15
C GLN A 67 -8.50 -2.98 -20.44
N CYS A 68 -7.21 -2.84 -20.70
CA CYS A 68 -6.72 -2.40 -21.99
C CYS A 68 -6.63 -3.65 -22.87
N GLU A 69 -7.65 -3.85 -23.70
CA GLU A 69 -7.59 -4.87 -24.76
C GLU A 69 -6.43 -4.50 -25.70
N PHE A 70 -5.43 -5.40 -25.80
CA PHE A 70 -4.33 -5.34 -26.77
C PHE A 70 -4.54 -6.37 -27.86
#